data_AF-A0A060ZG29-F1
#
_entry.id   AF-A0A060ZG29-F1
#
_cell.length_a   1.000
_cell.length_b   1.000
_cell.length_c   1.000
_cell.angle_alpha   90.00
_cell.angle_beta   90.00
_cell.angle_gamma   90.00
#
_symmetry.space_group_name_H-M   'P 1'
#
loop_
_entity.id
_entity.type
_entity.pdbx_description
1 polymer ?
#
loop_
_entity_poly.entity_id
_entity_poly.type
_entity_poly.pdbx_seq_one_letter_code
_entity_poly.pdbx_strand_id
1 'polypeptide(L)'
;MNNSVDVVVIGAGQAGLSGAYHLRRAGYQPGTGFVVLDHAPAPGGAWQFRWPSLTYGKVHGMYDLPGMRLTSDDADPARPSSEVIPAYFARYERAFDLRVVRPVHVTAVRDGDDGRLLVETSAGTWAARVLINATGTWDRPFWPRYPGQETFRGRQLHTARYPGPGAFAGRRVIVVGGGTSGVQHLLEVAEVAAETTWVTRRPPVFRTGPFGQDQGRAAVALVEERVRRGLPPQSVVSVTGLPMTEAMERAREKGVLDRLPMFERITPDGVAWADGRHVEADTILWATGFRAAIDHLAPLRLREQGGGIAVEGTRAVRDPRVHLVGYGPSASTVGANRAGRAAVREIQELLGAPYDSQWSPEKVAVGH
;
A
#
# COMPACT_ATOMS: atom_id res chain seq x y z
N MET A 1 -6.36 30.95 -6.76
CA MET A 1 -5.47 31.37 -5.66
C MET A 1 -4.43 30.27 -5.50
N ASN A 2 -3.15 30.55 -5.75
CA ASN A 2 -2.07 29.59 -5.52
C ASN A 2 -1.71 29.60 -4.03
N ASN A 3 -1.88 28.47 -3.35
CA ASN A 3 -1.44 28.31 -1.97
C ASN A 3 0.06 27.99 -1.97
N SER A 4 0.89 28.81 -1.30
CA SER A 4 2.34 28.58 -1.23
C SER A 4 2.73 27.95 0.10
N VAL A 5 3.48 26.85 0.04
CA VAL A 5 4.03 26.12 1.21
C VAL A 5 5.46 25.67 0.93
N ASP A 6 6.21 25.24 1.94
CA ASP A 6 7.51 24.60 1.71
C ASP A 6 7.33 23.17 1.22
N VAL A 7 6.44 22.40 1.85
CA VAL A 7 6.27 20.96 1.56
C VAL A 7 4.80 20.61 1.32
N VAL A 8 4.53 19.89 0.22
CA VAL A 8 3.26 19.18 0.03
C VAL A 8 3.48 17.71 0.33
N VAL A 9 2.59 17.11 1.12
CA VAL A 9 2.50 15.66 1.32
C VAL A 9 1.26 15.16 0.58
N ILE A 10 1.42 14.25 -0.39
CA ILE A 10 0.29 13.65 -1.12
C ILE A 10 0.00 12.26 -0.58
N GLY A 11 -1.20 12.06 -0.06
CA GLY A 11 -1.68 10.84 0.58
C GLY A 11 -1.52 10.91 2.10
N ALA A 12 -2.57 10.55 2.83
CA ALA A 12 -2.60 10.53 4.30
C ALA A 12 -2.93 9.14 4.86
N GLY A 13 -2.34 8.12 4.24
CA GLY A 13 -2.13 6.83 4.89
C GLY A 13 -0.92 6.85 5.84
N GLN A 14 -0.53 5.68 6.35
CA GLN A 14 0.58 5.55 7.33
C GLN A 14 1.87 6.27 6.94
N ALA A 15 2.24 6.25 5.65
CA ALA A 15 3.45 6.88 5.14
C ALA A 15 3.38 8.41 5.13
N GLY A 16 2.27 8.96 4.64
CA GLY A 16 2.06 10.41 4.62
C GLY A 16 1.92 10.98 6.03
N LEU A 17 1.17 10.31 6.90
CA LEU A 17 1.03 10.71 8.31
C LEU A 17 2.37 10.68 9.05
N SER A 18 3.21 9.68 8.77
CA SER A 18 4.55 9.66 9.34
C SER A 18 5.42 10.80 8.82
N GLY A 19 5.36 11.14 7.52
CA GLY A 19 6.08 12.28 6.95
C GLY A 19 5.62 13.59 7.59
N ALA A 20 4.31 13.81 7.68
CA ALA A 20 3.69 14.97 8.30
C ALA A 20 4.06 15.12 9.79
N TYR A 21 4.09 14.02 10.55
CA TYR A 21 4.55 14.02 11.94
C TYR A 21 6.00 14.50 12.08
N HIS A 22 6.91 14.00 11.23
CA HIS A 22 8.31 14.42 11.30
C HIS A 22 8.48 15.87 10.82
N LEU A 23 7.72 16.33 9.82
CA LEU A 23 7.68 17.75 9.43
C LEU A 23 7.24 18.63 10.60
N ARG A 24 6.15 18.25 11.28
CA ARG A 24 5.64 18.96 12.45
C ARG A 24 6.69 19.04 13.57
N ARG A 25 7.35 17.92 13.87
CA ARG A 25 8.43 17.84 14.86
C ARG A 25 9.65 18.67 14.48
N ALA A 26 9.92 18.81 13.19
CA ALA A 26 11.00 19.63 12.63
C ALA A 26 10.67 21.13 12.58
N GLY A 27 9.51 21.56 13.11
CA GLY A 27 9.12 22.96 13.22
C GLY A 27 8.24 23.49 12.09
N TYR A 28 8.00 22.71 11.02
CA TYR A 28 7.10 23.13 9.95
C TYR A 28 5.67 23.23 10.48
N GLN A 29 5.02 24.36 10.21
CA GLN A 29 3.65 24.62 10.66
C GLN A 29 2.63 24.07 9.64
N PRO A 30 1.63 23.28 10.07
CA PRO A 30 0.53 22.85 9.20
C PRO A 30 -0.23 24.05 8.61
N GLY A 31 -0.46 24.04 7.30
CA GLY A 31 -1.15 25.08 6.55
C GLY A 31 -0.24 26.18 5.95
N THR A 32 0.92 26.44 6.53
CA THR A 32 1.86 27.46 6.03
C THR A 32 3.24 26.90 5.66
N GLY A 33 3.82 26.05 6.51
CA GLY A 33 5.06 25.33 6.22
C GLY A 33 4.81 24.05 5.42
N PHE A 34 3.74 23.32 5.73
CA PHE A 34 3.36 22.14 4.93
C PHE A 34 1.86 21.92 4.87
N VAL A 35 1.42 21.17 3.85
CA VAL A 35 0.04 20.70 3.73
C VAL A 35 0.01 19.21 3.43
N VAL A 36 -0.98 18.49 3.96
CA VAL A 36 -1.24 17.09 3.62
C VAL A 36 -2.54 17.04 2.81
N LEU A 37 -2.48 16.47 1.62
CA LEU A 37 -3.61 16.36 0.69
C LEU A 37 -3.96 14.88 0.53
N ASP A 38 -5.20 14.51 0.76
CA ASP A 38 -5.63 13.11 0.65
C ASP A 38 -6.99 13.01 -0.04
N HIS A 39 -7.10 12.07 -0.96
CA HIS A 39 -8.31 11.92 -1.78
C HIS A 39 -9.39 11.08 -1.09
N ALA A 40 -9.02 10.32 -0.06
CA ALA A 40 -9.96 9.48 0.65
C ALA A 40 -11.02 10.35 1.37
N PRO A 41 -12.25 9.85 1.55
CA PRO A 41 -13.31 10.62 2.20
C PRO A 41 -13.08 10.81 3.71
N ALA A 42 -12.27 9.94 4.32
CA ALA A 42 -12.01 9.91 5.75
C ALA A 42 -10.58 9.45 6.07
N PRO A 43 -10.08 9.66 7.31
CA PRO A 43 -8.82 9.09 7.77
C PRO A 43 -8.76 7.57 7.62
N GLY A 44 -7.56 7.02 7.45
CA GLY A 44 -7.34 5.57 7.34
C GLY A 44 -6.52 5.15 6.13
N GLY A 45 -6.38 6.01 5.12
CA GLY A 45 -5.73 5.66 3.85
C GLY A 45 -6.36 4.38 3.26
N ALA A 46 -5.55 3.47 2.73
CA ALA A 46 -6.02 2.22 2.16
C ALA A 46 -6.73 1.26 3.15
N TRP A 47 -6.55 1.44 4.47
CA TRP A 47 -7.11 0.52 5.46
C TRP A 47 -8.63 0.57 5.53
N GLN A 48 -9.22 1.74 5.31
CA GLN A 48 -10.68 1.91 5.33
C GLN A 48 -11.40 1.11 4.24
N PHE A 49 -10.67 0.65 3.23
CA PHE A 49 -11.20 -0.15 2.11
C PHE A 49 -10.88 -1.64 2.22
N ARG A 50 -10.26 -2.07 3.32
CA ARG A 50 -9.98 -3.49 3.54
C ARG A 50 -11.27 -4.26 3.74
N TRP A 51 -11.22 -5.52 3.31
CA TRP A 51 -12.40 -6.38 3.31
C TRP A 51 -12.86 -6.71 4.74
N PRO A 52 -14.17 -6.96 4.95
CA PRO A 52 -14.76 -7.07 6.29
C PRO A 52 -14.15 -8.19 7.15
N SER A 53 -13.74 -9.32 6.54
CA SER A 53 -13.18 -10.47 7.26
C SER A 53 -11.73 -10.26 7.71
N LEU A 54 -11.05 -9.18 7.29
CA LEU A 54 -9.74 -8.80 7.82
C LEU A 54 -9.92 -8.11 9.17
N THR A 55 -9.99 -8.90 10.23
CA THR A 55 -10.00 -8.37 11.61
C THR A 55 -8.61 -7.90 12.03
N TYR A 56 -8.53 -6.99 13.00
CA TYR A 56 -7.27 -6.43 13.47
C TYR A 56 -6.28 -7.52 13.94
N GLY A 57 -6.75 -8.55 14.63
CA GLY A 57 -5.92 -9.68 15.08
C GLY A 57 -5.28 -10.48 13.94
N LYS A 58 -5.81 -10.38 12.71
CA LYS A 58 -5.28 -11.01 11.49
C LYS A 58 -4.42 -10.04 10.66
N VAL A 59 -4.26 -8.79 11.09
CA VAL A 59 -3.44 -7.81 10.37
C VAL A 59 -1.97 -8.10 10.62
N HIS A 60 -1.26 -8.43 9.53
CA HIS A 60 0.19 -8.41 9.52
C HIS A 60 0.69 -7.06 9.02
N GLY A 61 1.52 -6.37 9.80
CA GLY A 61 2.26 -5.18 9.34
C GLY A 61 1.70 -3.81 9.74
N MET A 62 0.63 -3.76 10.54
CA MET A 62 0.25 -2.54 11.25
C MET A 62 1.08 -2.43 12.53
N TYR A 63 1.77 -1.30 12.68
CA TYR A 63 2.57 -0.96 13.87
C TYR A 63 2.23 0.47 14.29
N ASP A 64 2.69 0.89 15.45
CA ASP A 64 2.55 2.27 15.93
C ASP A 64 3.10 3.27 14.91
N LEU A 65 2.32 4.30 14.59
CA LEU A 65 2.83 5.52 13.98
C LEU A 65 3.73 6.27 14.97
N PRO A 66 4.73 7.01 14.48
CA PRO A 66 5.68 7.66 15.37
C PRO A 66 4.98 8.63 16.35
N GLY A 67 5.33 8.56 17.62
CA GLY A 67 4.81 9.47 18.64
C GLY A 67 3.48 9.05 19.27
N MET A 68 2.77 8.03 18.77
CA MET A 68 1.52 7.56 19.37
C MET A 68 1.35 6.05 19.23
N ARG A 69 1.15 5.36 20.36
CA ARG A 69 0.85 3.93 20.35
C ARG A 69 -0.56 3.66 19.89
N LEU A 70 -0.75 2.54 19.19
CA LEU A 70 -2.05 1.92 19.02
C LEU A 70 -2.35 1.12 20.29
N THR A 71 -3.16 1.70 21.18
CA THR A 71 -3.52 1.13 22.48
C THR A 71 -4.52 -0.02 22.35
N SER A 72 -4.48 -0.96 23.30
CA SER A 72 -5.40 -2.11 23.38
C SER A 72 -6.87 -1.70 23.35
N ASP A 73 -7.18 -0.54 23.93
CA ASP A 73 -8.55 -0.05 24.08
C ASP A 73 -9.20 0.27 22.72
N ASP A 74 -8.40 0.49 21.68
CA ASP A 74 -8.86 0.70 20.30
C ASP A 74 -8.71 -0.55 19.43
N ALA A 75 -7.91 -1.51 19.87
CA ALA A 75 -7.30 -2.56 19.05
C ALA A 75 -7.88 -3.94 19.35
N ASP A 76 -9.20 -4.03 19.54
CA ASP A 76 -9.91 -5.29 19.68
C ASP A 76 -9.58 -6.20 18.48
N PRO A 77 -8.96 -7.37 18.70
CA PRO A 77 -8.53 -8.26 17.62
C PRO A 77 -9.70 -8.82 16.79
N ALA A 78 -10.92 -8.81 17.31
CA ALA A 78 -12.12 -9.26 16.61
C ALA A 78 -12.72 -8.21 15.68
N ARG A 79 -12.44 -6.92 15.90
CA ARG A 79 -13.01 -5.84 15.09
C ARG A 79 -12.38 -5.76 13.69
N PRO A 80 -13.14 -5.35 12.65
CA PRO A 80 -12.60 -5.12 11.33
C PRO A 80 -11.45 -4.11 11.35
N SER A 81 -10.36 -4.43 10.65
CA SER A 81 -9.21 -3.53 10.49
C SER A 81 -9.56 -2.23 9.78
N SER A 82 -10.59 -2.26 8.92
CA SER A 82 -11.19 -1.11 8.25
C SER A 82 -11.96 -0.17 9.18
N GLU A 83 -12.13 -0.52 10.45
CA GLU A 83 -12.67 0.37 11.48
C GLU A 83 -11.60 0.81 12.47
N VAL A 84 -10.81 -0.15 12.97
CA VAL A 84 -9.79 0.07 14.00
C VAL A 84 -8.72 1.05 13.51
N ILE A 85 -8.17 0.83 12.31
CA ILE A 85 -7.04 1.63 11.82
C ILE A 85 -7.47 3.04 11.41
N PRO A 86 -8.60 3.24 10.71
CA PRO A 86 -9.15 4.58 10.48
C PRO A 86 -9.41 5.38 11.75
N ALA A 87 -9.98 4.76 12.80
CA ALA A 87 -10.19 5.43 14.09
C ALA A 87 -8.87 5.90 14.71
N TYR A 88 -7.85 5.04 14.67
CA TYR A 88 -6.49 5.39 15.11
C TYR A 88 -5.87 6.54 14.31
N PHE A 89 -5.95 6.51 12.97
CA PHE A 89 -5.42 7.60 12.13
C PHE A 89 -6.16 8.91 12.39
N ALA A 90 -7.48 8.87 12.59
CA ALA A 90 -8.26 10.06 12.92
C ALA A 90 -7.79 10.68 14.25
N ARG A 91 -7.52 9.87 15.27
CA ARG A 91 -6.95 10.35 16.54
C ARG A 91 -5.53 10.88 16.37
N TYR A 92 -4.72 10.19 15.59
CA TYR A 92 -3.34 10.59 15.29
C TYR A 92 -3.28 11.98 14.65
N GLU A 93 -4.12 12.21 13.63
CA GLU A 93 -4.22 13.50 12.95
C GLU A 93 -4.61 14.63 13.90
N ARG A 94 -5.57 14.39 14.81
CA ARG A 94 -5.99 15.37 15.82
C ARG A 94 -4.90 15.66 16.85
N ALA A 95 -4.26 14.62 17.39
CA ALA A 95 -3.28 14.77 18.45
C ALA A 95 -2.02 15.53 18.02
N PHE A 96 -1.65 15.45 16.73
CA PHE A 96 -0.49 16.18 16.20
C PHE A 96 -0.87 17.40 15.35
N ASP A 97 -2.16 17.77 15.32
CA ASP A 97 -2.70 18.90 14.54
C ASP A 97 -2.24 18.87 13.06
N LEU A 98 -2.32 17.71 12.41
CA LEU A 98 -1.76 17.54 11.05
C LEU A 98 -2.60 18.20 9.94
N ARG A 99 -3.83 18.64 10.25
CA ARG A 99 -4.74 19.39 9.37
C ARG A 99 -4.80 18.86 7.94
N VAL A 100 -5.02 17.56 7.79
CA VAL A 100 -5.12 16.94 6.47
C VAL A 100 -6.35 17.47 5.72
N VAL A 101 -6.15 17.92 4.48
CA VAL A 101 -7.23 18.45 3.64
C VAL A 101 -7.84 17.28 2.85
N ARG A 102 -9.15 17.06 3.05
CA ARG A 102 -9.93 16.01 2.40
C ARG A 102 -11.33 16.49 1.99
N PRO A 103 -11.93 15.87 0.96
CA PRO A 103 -11.26 15.05 -0.06
C PRO A 103 -10.56 15.94 -1.09
N VAL A 104 -9.29 15.67 -1.40
CA VAL A 104 -8.52 16.38 -2.44
C VAL A 104 -7.81 15.40 -3.35
N HIS A 105 -8.19 15.39 -4.63
CA HIS A 105 -7.52 14.62 -5.67
C HIS A 105 -6.39 15.44 -6.27
N VAL A 106 -5.14 14.99 -6.12
CA VAL A 106 -4.02 15.54 -6.89
C VAL A 106 -4.03 14.92 -8.29
N THR A 107 -4.17 15.74 -9.31
CA THR A 107 -4.28 15.30 -10.71
C THR A 107 -2.95 15.35 -11.43
N ALA A 108 -2.09 16.32 -11.09
CA ALA A 108 -0.78 16.46 -11.70
C ALA A 108 0.20 17.19 -10.76
N VAL A 109 1.49 16.89 -10.92
CA VAL A 109 2.60 17.68 -10.40
C VAL A 109 3.48 18.08 -11.58
N ARG A 110 3.82 19.36 -11.67
CA ARG A 110 4.63 19.94 -12.74
C ARG A 110 5.73 20.82 -12.17
N ASP A 111 6.71 21.16 -13.00
CA ASP A 111 7.53 22.33 -12.76
C ASP A 111 6.65 23.59 -12.78
N GLY A 112 6.78 24.39 -11.73
CA GLY A 112 6.20 25.72 -11.64
C GLY A 112 7.29 26.79 -11.65
N ASP A 113 6.88 28.01 -11.33
CA ASP A 113 7.78 29.17 -11.29
C ASP A 113 8.71 29.13 -10.07
N ASP A 114 9.78 29.92 -10.10
CA ASP A 114 10.75 30.11 -9.01
C ASP A 114 11.35 28.80 -8.46
N GLY A 115 11.49 27.79 -9.31
CA GLY A 115 12.04 26.47 -8.96
C GLY A 115 11.09 25.61 -8.11
N ARG A 116 9.83 26.01 -7.94
CA ARG A 116 8.82 25.26 -7.18
C ARG A 116 8.15 24.19 -8.05
N LEU A 117 7.54 23.23 -7.37
CA LEU A 117 6.60 22.29 -7.95
C LEU A 117 5.18 22.89 -7.89
N LEU A 118 4.46 22.81 -9.00
CA LEU A 118 3.03 23.12 -9.07
C LEU A 118 2.22 21.83 -8.91
N VAL A 119 1.47 21.74 -7.81
CA VAL A 119 0.59 20.61 -7.50
C VAL A 119 -0.85 20.99 -7.86
N GLU A 120 -1.36 20.41 -8.94
CA GLU A 120 -2.72 20.60 -9.44
C GLU A 120 -3.69 19.63 -8.76
N THR A 121 -4.84 20.13 -8.31
CA THR A 121 -5.82 19.30 -7.60
C THR A 121 -7.27 19.70 -7.90
N SER A 122 -8.20 18.90 -7.40
CA SER A 122 -9.64 19.22 -7.38
C SER A 122 -10.05 20.41 -6.50
N ALA A 123 -9.17 20.89 -5.61
CA ALA A 123 -9.43 21.98 -4.65
C ALA A 123 -8.54 23.21 -4.88
N GLY A 124 -7.97 23.34 -6.07
CA GLY A 124 -7.03 24.41 -6.43
C GLY A 124 -5.59 23.91 -6.51
N THR A 125 -4.66 24.85 -6.53
CA THR A 125 -3.24 24.63 -6.83
C THR A 125 -2.35 25.00 -5.64
N TRP A 126 -1.33 24.19 -5.40
CA TRP A 126 -0.28 24.48 -4.42
C TRP A 126 1.07 24.64 -5.11
N ALA A 127 1.80 25.70 -4.75
CA ALA A 127 3.19 25.88 -5.13
C ALA A 127 4.09 25.45 -3.97
N ALA A 128 4.85 24.38 -4.15
CA ALA A 128 5.66 23.76 -3.10
C ALA A 128 7.14 23.74 -3.48
N ARG A 129 8.05 23.86 -2.50
CA ARG A 129 9.48 23.68 -2.77
C ARG A 129 9.85 22.20 -2.88
N VAL A 130 9.19 21.37 -2.09
CA VAL A 130 9.43 19.92 -2.01
C VAL A 130 8.11 19.15 -1.91
N LEU A 131 8.11 17.92 -2.42
CA LEU A 131 7.00 16.99 -2.41
C LEU A 131 7.39 15.71 -1.66
N ILE A 132 6.57 15.30 -0.69
CA ILE A 132 6.53 13.92 -0.18
C ILE A 132 5.35 13.22 -0.82
N ASN A 133 5.60 12.32 -1.77
CA ASN A 133 4.58 11.50 -2.39
C ASN A 133 4.41 10.18 -1.62
N ALA A 134 3.23 9.98 -1.03
CA ALA A 134 2.88 8.88 -0.14
C ALA A 134 1.50 8.25 -0.45
N THR A 135 1.13 8.21 -1.73
CA THR A 135 -0.16 7.73 -2.24
C THR A 135 -0.35 6.20 -2.27
N GLY A 136 0.69 5.42 -1.96
CA GLY A 136 0.59 3.97 -1.86
C GLY A 136 0.20 3.27 -3.17
N THR A 137 -0.50 2.15 -3.08
CA THR A 137 -0.79 1.27 -4.24
C THR A 137 -2.26 0.93 -4.44
N TRP A 138 -3.10 1.13 -3.42
CA TRP A 138 -4.45 0.56 -3.35
C TRP A 138 -5.36 0.94 -4.52
N ASP A 139 -5.27 2.17 -5.02
CA ASP A 139 -6.14 2.66 -6.12
C ASP A 139 -5.72 2.17 -7.50
N ARG A 140 -4.64 1.39 -7.60
CA ARG A 140 -4.12 0.84 -8.85
C ARG A 140 -4.08 -0.69 -8.82
N PRO A 141 -5.23 -1.38 -8.69
CA PRO A 141 -5.27 -2.83 -8.80
C PRO A 141 -4.70 -3.29 -10.14
N PHE A 142 -3.87 -4.33 -10.12
CA PHE A 142 -3.26 -4.85 -11.34
C PHE A 142 -4.15 -5.90 -11.98
N TRP A 143 -4.80 -5.55 -13.08
CA TRP A 143 -5.59 -6.45 -13.90
C TRP A 143 -4.76 -6.96 -15.07
N PRO A 144 -4.30 -8.22 -15.07
CA PRO A 144 -3.68 -8.79 -16.25
C PRO A 144 -4.74 -9.03 -17.34
N ARG A 145 -4.34 -8.91 -18.61
CA ARG A 145 -5.18 -9.24 -19.75
C ARG A 145 -4.88 -10.66 -20.21
N TYR A 146 -5.92 -11.48 -20.32
CA TYR A 146 -5.85 -12.80 -20.91
C TYR A 146 -6.78 -12.90 -22.14
N PRO A 147 -6.44 -13.70 -23.16
CA PRO A 147 -7.35 -13.96 -24.28
C PRO A 147 -8.70 -14.52 -23.79
N GLY A 148 -9.81 -14.07 -24.39
CA GLY A 148 -11.17 -14.55 -24.10
C GLY A 148 -11.81 -14.01 -22.82
N GLN A 149 -11.11 -13.17 -22.05
CA GLN A 149 -11.61 -12.59 -20.79
C GLN A 149 -12.94 -11.84 -20.93
N GLU A 150 -13.19 -11.24 -22.10
CA GLU A 150 -14.42 -10.52 -22.44
C GLU A 150 -15.63 -11.43 -22.71
N THR A 151 -15.38 -12.72 -22.95
CA THR A 151 -16.44 -13.71 -23.23
C THR A 151 -16.89 -14.49 -22.00
N PHE A 152 -16.16 -14.37 -20.89
CA PHE A 152 -16.47 -15.05 -19.64
C PHE A 152 -17.84 -14.59 -19.11
N ARG A 153 -18.74 -15.55 -18.93
CA ARG A 153 -20.12 -15.31 -18.47
C ARG A 153 -20.22 -15.22 -16.94
N GLY A 154 -19.21 -15.73 -16.24
CA GLY A 154 -19.11 -15.62 -14.78
C GLY A 154 -18.62 -14.25 -14.31
N ARG A 155 -18.39 -14.14 -13.01
CA ARG A 155 -17.95 -12.89 -12.37
C ARG A 155 -16.43 -12.79 -12.33
N GLN A 156 -15.86 -11.65 -12.71
CA GLN A 156 -14.45 -11.34 -12.45
C GLN A 156 -14.34 -10.27 -11.37
N LEU A 157 -13.45 -10.47 -10.40
CA LEU A 157 -13.25 -9.53 -9.31
C LEU A 157 -11.77 -9.39 -8.97
N HIS A 158 -11.33 -8.19 -8.62
CA HIS A 158 -10.04 -8.01 -7.95
C HIS A 158 -10.23 -8.04 -6.44
N THR A 159 -9.21 -8.47 -5.69
CA THR A 159 -9.24 -8.48 -4.21
C THR A 159 -9.47 -7.10 -3.58
N ALA A 160 -9.25 -6.03 -4.34
CA ALA A 160 -9.60 -4.65 -3.95
C ALA A 160 -11.11 -4.45 -3.70
N ARG A 161 -11.95 -5.32 -4.26
CA ARG A 161 -13.42 -5.28 -4.11
C ARG A 161 -13.96 -6.54 -3.45
N TYR A 162 -13.11 -7.33 -2.78
CA TYR A 162 -13.53 -8.59 -2.16
C TYR A 162 -14.59 -8.33 -1.08
N PRO A 163 -15.82 -8.87 -1.26
CA PRO A 163 -16.95 -8.56 -0.38
C PRO A 163 -17.01 -9.43 0.89
N GLY A 164 -16.09 -10.38 1.05
CA GLY A 164 -16.17 -11.45 2.07
C GLY A 164 -16.50 -12.82 1.47
N PRO A 165 -16.28 -13.90 2.23
CA PRO A 165 -16.39 -15.28 1.72
C PRO A 165 -17.82 -15.65 1.34
N GLY A 166 -18.84 -15.13 2.03
CA GLY A 166 -20.24 -15.48 1.76
C GLY A 166 -20.71 -15.24 0.32
N ALA A 167 -20.09 -14.29 -0.41
CA ALA A 167 -20.40 -14.05 -1.82
C ALA A 167 -19.94 -15.17 -2.77
N PHE A 168 -19.17 -16.14 -2.27
CA PHE A 168 -18.60 -17.26 -3.01
C PHE A 168 -19.25 -18.60 -2.60
N ALA A 169 -20.21 -18.58 -1.69
CA ALA A 169 -20.86 -19.79 -1.19
C ALA A 169 -21.46 -20.63 -2.33
N GLY A 170 -21.11 -21.92 -2.40
CA GLY A 170 -21.59 -22.86 -3.41
C GLY A 170 -21.13 -22.57 -4.85
N ARG A 171 -20.18 -21.65 -5.06
CA ARG A 171 -19.63 -21.31 -6.39
C ARG A 171 -18.35 -22.08 -6.68
N ARG A 172 -18.03 -22.24 -7.97
CA ARG A 172 -16.70 -22.67 -8.44
C ARG A 172 -15.82 -21.45 -8.64
N VAL A 173 -14.72 -21.37 -7.90
CA VAL A 173 -13.92 -20.14 -7.81
C VAL A 173 -12.47 -20.40 -8.19
N ILE A 174 -12.00 -19.71 -9.22
CA ILE A 174 -10.57 -19.65 -9.55
C ILE A 174 -9.96 -18.46 -8.80
N VAL A 175 -8.97 -18.72 -7.95
CA VAL A 175 -8.19 -17.67 -7.27
C VAL A 175 -6.84 -17.53 -7.98
N VAL A 176 -6.59 -16.36 -8.57
CA VAL A 176 -5.36 -16.08 -9.33
C VAL A 176 -4.40 -15.22 -8.52
N GLY A 177 -3.28 -15.79 -8.08
CA GLY A 177 -2.23 -15.05 -7.38
C GLY A 177 -1.67 -15.79 -6.15
N GLY A 178 -0.35 -15.73 -5.98
CA GLY A 178 0.37 -16.46 -4.92
C GLY A 178 0.94 -15.59 -3.81
N GLY A 179 0.52 -14.32 -3.69
CA GLY A 179 0.93 -13.45 -2.58
C GLY A 179 0.10 -13.70 -1.32
N THR A 180 0.45 -13.04 -0.21
CA THR A 180 -0.24 -13.21 1.09
C THR A 180 -1.75 -13.03 0.97
N SER A 181 -2.21 -11.97 0.31
CA SER A 181 -3.64 -11.76 0.09
C SER A 181 -4.24 -12.89 -0.75
N GLY A 182 -3.57 -13.39 -1.78
CA GLY A 182 -4.09 -14.49 -2.61
C GLY A 182 -4.35 -15.75 -1.80
N VAL A 183 -3.39 -16.16 -0.97
CA VAL A 183 -3.55 -17.33 -0.10
C VAL A 183 -4.59 -17.08 0.99
N GLN A 184 -4.62 -15.90 1.61
CA GLN A 184 -5.64 -15.59 2.62
C GLN A 184 -7.07 -15.70 2.06
N HIS A 185 -7.32 -15.08 0.90
CA HIS A 185 -8.64 -15.15 0.26
C HIS A 185 -8.97 -16.57 -0.22
N LEU A 186 -7.99 -17.31 -0.74
CA LEU A 186 -8.17 -18.71 -1.11
C LEU A 186 -8.65 -19.55 0.08
N LEU A 187 -8.00 -19.41 1.24
CA LEU A 187 -8.40 -20.12 2.46
C LEU A 187 -9.81 -19.74 2.91
N GLU A 188 -10.16 -18.45 2.90
CA GLU A 188 -11.51 -18.01 3.27
C GLU A 188 -12.59 -18.51 2.30
N VAL A 189 -12.30 -18.49 0.99
CA VAL A 189 -13.24 -18.93 -0.05
C VAL A 189 -13.41 -20.44 -0.05
N ALA A 190 -12.34 -21.21 0.20
CA ALA A 190 -12.38 -22.67 0.21
C ALA A 190 -13.30 -23.26 1.29
N GLU A 191 -13.59 -22.51 2.36
CA GLU A 191 -14.52 -22.95 3.42
C GLU A 191 -16.00 -22.89 2.99
N VAL A 192 -16.33 -22.16 1.92
CA VAL A 192 -17.73 -21.91 1.53
C VAL A 192 -18.03 -22.21 0.06
N ALA A 193 -17.03 -22.15 -0.82
CA ALA A 193 -17.16 -22.44 -2.24
C ALA A 193 -17.47 -23.93 -2.47
N ALA A 194 -18.16 -24.23 -3.56
CA ALA A 194 -18.35 -25.63 -3.99
C ALA A 194 -17.01 -26.24 -4.43
N GLU A 195 -16.16 -25.45 -5.07
CA GLU A 195 -14.83 -25.85 -5.49
C GLU A 195 -13.92 -24.62 -5.59
N THR A 196 -12.63 -24.80 -5.30
CA THR A 196 -11.61 -23.78 -5.54
C THR A 196 -10.48 -24.31 -6.40
N THR A 197 -10.00 -23.46 -7.32
CA THR A 197 -8.79 -23.74 -8.10
C THR A 197 -7.80 -22.61 -7.89
N TRP A 198 -6.61 -22.95 -7.39
CA TRP A 198 -5.57 -21.96 -7.17
C TRP A 198 -4.61 -21.89 -8.35
N VAL A 199 -4.45 -20.68 -8.92
CA VAL A 199 -3.62 -20.45 -10.10
C VAL A 199 -2.52 -19.44 -9.79
N THR A 200 -1.26 -19.80 -10.07
CA THR A 200 -0.14 -18.88 -9.88
C THR A 200 0.84 -18.89 -11.06
N ARG A 201 1.41 -17.72 -11.38
CA ARG A 201 2.46 -17.59 -12.41
C ARG A 201 3.76 -18.31 -12.07
N ARG A 202 4.13 -18.32 -10.80
CA ARG A 202 5.31 -19.01 -10.29
C ARG A 202 4.88 -19.84 -9.08
N PRO A 203 5.52 -21.00 -8.83
CA PRO A 203 5.34 -21.72 -7.59
C PRO A 203 5.60 -20.80 -6.39
N PRO A 204 4.65 -20.65 -5.46
CA PRO A 204 4.89 -19.90 -4.22
C PRO A 204 5.97 -20.59 -3.40
N VAL A 205 6.87 -19.80 -2.83
CA VAL A 205 7.89 -20.29 -1.91
C VAL A 205 7.33 -20.14 -0.51
N PHE A 206 7.19 -21.26 0.19
CA PHE A 206 6.81 -21.27 1.59
C PHE A 206 8.04 -21.41 2.46
N ARG A 207 8.02 -20.75 3.62
CA ARG A 207 9.07 -20.83 4.62
C ARG A 207 8.50 -21.32 5.94
N THR A 208 9.26 -22.20 6.59
CA THR A 208 9.03 -22.67 7.96
C THR A 208 10.05 -22.01 8.88
N GLY A 209 9.71 -21.89 10.17
CA GLY A 209 10.61 -21.31 11.17
C GLY A 209 10.56 -19.77 11.30
N PRO A 210 11.32 -19.22 12.27
CA PRO A 210 11.23 -17.82 12.66
C PRO A 210 11.71 -16.86 11.56
N PHE A 211 11.09 -15.68 11.50
CA PHE A 211 11.56 -14.56 10.68
C PHE A 211 12.15 -13.48 11.59
N GLY A 212 13.47 -13.49 11.71
CA GLY A 212 14.24 -12.54 12.48
C GLY A 212 14.44 -11.20 11.75
N GLN A 213 14.92 -10.22 12.50
CA GLN A 213 15.17 -8.87 11.97
C GLN A 213 16.17 -8.87 10.80
N ASP A 214 17.19 -9.73 10.85
CA ASP A 214 18.26 -9.78 9.85
C ASP A 214 17.75 -10.20 8.48
N GLN A 215 16.87 -11.20 8.44
CA GLN A 215 16.21 -11.66 7.21
C GLN A 215 15.27 -10.57 6.67
N GLY A 216 14.59 -9.84 7.56
CA GLY A 216 13.82 -8.66 7.20
C GLY A 216 14.67 -7.57 6.56
N ARG A 217 15.84 -7.24 7.14
CA ARG A 217 16.78 -6.25 6.59
C ARG A 217 17.32 -6.66 5.23
N ALA A 218 17.72 -7.92 5.07
CA ALA A 218 18.20 -8.45 3.79
C ALA A 218 17.13 -8.36 2.69
N ALA A 219 15.88 -8.70 3.03
CA ALA A 219 14.77 -8.59 2.09
C ALA A 219 14.50 -7.14 1.66
N VAL A 220 14.53 -6.20 2.62
CA VAL A 220 14.40 -4.76 2.33
C VAL A 220 15.52 -4.29 1.41
N ALA A 221 16.77 -4.66 1.68
CA ALA A 221 17.93 -4.30 0.86
C ALA A 221 17.81 -4.78 -0.60
N LEU A 222 17.29 -6.00 -0.81
CA LEU A 222 17.03 -6.53 -2.16
C LEU A 222 15.96 -5.72 -2.91
N VAL A 223 14.92 -5.25 -2.21
CA VAL A 223 13.91 -4.38 -2.82
C VAL A 223 14.49 -2.99 -3.08
N GLU A 224 15.29 -2.43 -2.18
CA GLU A 224 15.99 -1.15 -2.36
C GLU A 224 16.89 -1.15 -3.58
N GLU A 225 17.74 -2.17 -3.75
CA GLU A 225 18.64 -2.28 -4.90
C GLU A 225 17.86 -2.34 -6.22
N ARG A 226 16.72 -3.05 -6.24
CA ARG A 226 15.84 -3.09 -7.41
C ARG A 226 15.31 -1.71 -7.79
N VAL A 227 14.87 -0.92 -6.80
CA VAL A 227 14.35 0.43 -7.03
C VAL A 227 15.47 1.38 -7.46
N ARG A 228 16.67 1.28 -6.87
CA ARG A 228 17.86 2.06 -7.28
C ARG A 228 18.17 1.88 -8.77
N ARG A 229 17.97 0.67 -9.30
CA ARG A 229 18.12 0.35 -10.73
C ARG A 229 16.97 0.82 -11.63
N GLY A 230 16.01 1.59 -11.11
CA GLY A 230 14.87 2.10 -11.89
C GLY A 230 13.79 1.06 -12.20
N LEU A 231 13.82 -0.10 -11.53
CA LEU A 231 12.81 -1.15 -11.71
C LEU A 231 11.67 -0.98 -10.69
N PRO A 232 10.42 -1.36 -11.04
CA PRO A 232 9.32 -1.35 -10.09
C PRO A 232 9.63 -2.21 -8.86
N PRO A 233 9.26 -1.74 -7.64
CA PRO A 233 9.46 -2.49 -6.42
C PRO A 233 8.69 -3.82 -6.45
N GLN A 234 9.29 -4.83 -5.84
CA GLN A 234 8.63 -6.12 -5.60
C GLN A 234 8.10 -6.19 -4.18
N SER A 235 7.11 -7.05 -3.94
CA SER A 235 6.64 -7.34 -2.58
C SER A 235 7.75 -8.01 -1.79
N VAL A 236 7.93 -7.64 -0.52
CA VAL A 236 8.87 -8.31 0.40
C VAL A 236 8.63 -9.82 0.42
N VAL A 237 7.37 -10.27 0.41
CA VAL A 237 6.99 -11.69 0.37
C VAL A 237 7.45 -12.39 -0.90
N SER A 238 7.56 -11.67 -2.01
CA SER A 238 8.11 -12.25 -3.25
C SER A 238 9.62 -12.49 -3.19
N VAL A 239 10.30 -11.90 -2.21
CA VAL A 239 11.72 -12.11 -1.91
C VAL A 239 11.91 -13.08 -0.75
N THR A 240 11.07 -13.02 0.29
CA THR A 240 11.22 -13.80 1.52
C THR A 240 10.48 -15.13 1.52
N GLY A 241 9.43 -15.27 0.70
CA GLY A 241 8.49 -16.38 0.79
C GLY A 241 7.37 -16.17 1.82
N LEU A 242 6.33 -16.98 1.70
CA LEU A 242 5.15 -16.97 2.58
C LEU A 242 5.43 -17.76 3.87
N PRO A 243 5.19 -17.19 5.06
CA PRO A 243 5.25 -17.97 6.29
C PRO A 243 4.16 -19.04 6.25
N MET A 244 4.56 -20.30 6.45
CA MET A 244 3.61 -21.39 6.60
C MET A 244 2.90 -21.24 7.95
N THR A 245 1.57 -21.22 7.93
CA THR A 245 0.73 -21.18 9.12
C THR A 245 0.00 -22.51 9.27
N GLU A 246 -0.47 -22.84 10.48
CA GLU A 246 -1.23 -24.08 10.69
C GLU A 246 -2.49 -24.15 9.81
N ALA A 247 -3.14 -23.02 9.54
CA ALA A 247 -4.28 -22.96 8.63
C ALA A 247 -3.89 -23.32 7.19
N MET A 248 -2.71 -22.87 6.73
CA MET A 248 -2.17 -23.25 5.42
C MET A 248 -1.75 -24.72 5.38
N GLU A 249 -1.22 -25.29 6.47
CA GLU A 249 -0.88 -26.71 6.54
C GLU A 249 -2.13 -27.59 6.43
N ARG A 250 -3.18 -27.28 7.19
CA ARG A 250 -4.49 -27.97 7.07
C ARG A 250 -5.09 -27.84 5.68
N ALA A 251 -4.97 -26.67 5.06
CA ALA A 251 -5.46 -26.44 3.70
C ALA A 251 -4.65 -27.22 2.66
N ARG A 252 -3.34 -27.36 2.86
CA ARG A 252 -2.47 -28.21 2.02
C ARG A 252 -2.88 -29.68 2.11
N GLU A 253 -3.18 -30.18 3.31
CA GLU A 253 -3.65 -31.57 3.51
C GLU A 253 -4.98 -31.83 2.80
N LYS A 254 -5.83 -30.81 2.66
CA LYS A 254 -7.10 -30.86 1.93
C LYS A 254 -6.96 -30.58 0.41
N GLY A 255 -5.75 -30.40 -0.11
CA GLY A 255 -5.50 -30.06 -1.51
C GLY A 255 -5.87 -28.63 -1.93
N VAL A 256 -6.30 -27.77 -1.01
CA VAL A 256 -6.66 -26.36 -1.31
C VAL A 256 -5.45 -25.57 -1.82
N LEU A 257 -4.25 -25.94 -1.38
CA LEU A 257 -2.99 -25.32 -1.84
C LEU A 257 -2.37 -26.03 -3.06
N ASP A 258 -3.11 -26.92 -3.72
CA ASP A 258 -2.68 -27.56 -4.97
C ASP A 258 -2.78 -26.55 -6.12
N ARG A 259 -1.64 -25.96 -6.47
CA ARG A 259 -1.58 -24.93 -7.49
C ARG A 259 -1.60 -25.51 -8.92
N LEU A 260 -2.26 -24.80 -9.82
CA LEU A 260 -2.07 -24.90 -11.26
C LEU A 260 -1.17 -23.76 -11.78
N PRO A 261 -0.41 -23.97 -12.88
CA PRO A 261 0.25 -22.87 -13.58
C PRO A 261 -0.80 -21.93 -14.20
N MET A 262 -0.39 -20.75 -14.69
CA MET A 262 -1.32 -19.88 -15.42
C MET A 262 -1.94 -20.61 -16.61
N PHE A 263 -3.26 -20.47 -16.73
CA PHE A 263 -4.00 -20.85 -17.93
C PHE A 263 -3.56 -19.98 -19.14
N GLU A 264 -3.82 -20.48 -20.34
CA GLU A 264 -3.50 -19.79 -21.59
C GLU A 264 -4.59 -18.77 -21.97
N ARG A 265 -5.86 -19.14 -21.75
CA ARG A 265 -7.02 -18.32 -22.09
C ARG A 265 -8.18 -18.52 -21.13
N ILE A 266 -9.06 -17.54 -21.12
CA ILE A 266 -10.36 -17.60 -20.45
C ILE A 266 -11.40 -18.03 -21.49
N THR A 267 -12.32 -18.92 -21.10
CA THR A 267 -13.42 -19.42 -21.92
C THR A 267 -14.73 -18.78 -21.45
N PRO A 268 -15.86 -18.96 -22.17
CA PRO A 268 -17.14 -18.42 -21.70
C PRO A 268 -17.60 -18.93 -20.33
N ASP A 269 -17.11 -20.09 -19.90
CA ASP A 269 -17.55 -20.85 -18.73
C ASP A 269 -16.40 -21.17 -17.73
N GLY A 270 -15.18 -20.73 -18.00
CA GLY A 270 -14.02 -21.17 -17.22
C GLY A 270 -12.68 -20.67 -17.78
N VAL A 271 -11.64 -21.49 -17.64
CA VAL A 271 -10.30 -21.23 -18.16
C VAL A 271 -9.69 -22.50 -18.76
N ALA A 272 -8.77 -22.34 -19.73
CA ALA A 272 -8.15 -23.44 -20.44
C ALA A 272 -6.62 -23.32 -20.55
N TRP A 273 -5.93 -24.46 -20.53
CA TRP A 273 -4.48 -24.58 -20.69
C TRP A 273 -4.14 -25.19 -22.05
N ALA A 274 -2.90 -24.97 -22.50
CA ALA A 274 -2.37 -25.51 -23.75
C ALA A 274 -2.32 -27.05 -23.78
N ASP A 275 -2.32 -27.70 -22.61
CA ASP A 275 -2.34 -29.17 -22.47
C ASP A 275 -3.74 -29.77 -22.63
N GLY A 276 -4.75 -28.95 -22.96
CA GLY A 276 -6.14 -29.38 -23.13
C GLY A 276 -6.96 -29.38 -21.84
N ARG A 277 -6.36 -29.11 -20.67
CA ARG A 277 -7.11 -28.97 -19.42
C ARG A 277 -8.08 -27.79 -19.51
N HIS A 278 -9.30 -28.00 -19.03
CA HIS A 278 -10.30 -26.95 -18.83
C HIS A 278 -10.82 -27.04 -17.39
N VAL A 279 -11.05 -25.87 -16.79
CA VAL A 279 -11.64 -25.74 -15.45
C VAL A 279 -12.79 -24.76 -15.56
N GLU A 280 -14.01 -25.24 -15.29
CA GLU A 280 -15.19 -24.40 -15.21
C GLU A 280 -15.16 -23.51 -13.95
N ALA A 281 -15.66 -22.29 -14.07
CA ALA A 281 -15.72 -21.35 -12.96
C ALA A 281 -16.89 -20.40 -13.07
N ASP A 282 -17.53 -20.13 -11.93
CA ASP A 282 -18.54 -19.09 -11.82
C ASP A 282 -17.88 -17.75 -11.47
N THR A 283 -16.69 -17.78 -10.87
CA THR A 283 -15.95 -16.57 -10.47
C THR A 283 -14.45 -16.72 -10.62
N ILE A 284 -13.81 -15.69 -11.16
CA ILE A 284 -12.34 -15.53 -11.16
C ILE A 284 -11.99 -14.38 -10.22
N LEU A 285 -11.32 -14.71 -9.10
CA LEU A 285 -10.81 -13.75 -8.13
C LEU A 285 -9.34 -13.45 -8.41
N TRP A 286 -9.08 -12.25 -8.93
CA TRP A 286 -7.77 -11.71 -9.22
C TRP A 286 -7.10 -11.16 -7.95
N ALA A 287 -6.22 -11.96 -7.36
CA ALA A 287 -5.30 -11.59 -6.29
C ALA A 287 -3.92 -11.20 -6.84
N THR A 288 -3.92 -10.40 -7.92
CA THR A 288 -2.75 -10.08 -8.75
C THR A 288 -1.97 -8.86 -8.29
N GLY A 289 -2.34 -8.30 -7.14
CA GLY A 289 -1.62 -7.21 -6.49
C GLY A 289 -1.94 -5.85 -7.08
N PHE A 290 -1.08 -4.87 -6.80
CA PHE A 290 -1.33 -3.47 -7.10
C PHE A 290 -0.09 -2.81 -7.68
N ARG A 291 -0.27 -1.73 -8.43
CA ARG A 291 0.79 -0.86 -8.93
C ARG A 291 0.92 0.37 -8.03
N ALA A 292 2.03 1.10 -8.14
CA ALA A 292 2.19 2.39 -7.46
C ALA A 292 1.19 3.43 -8.02
N ALA A 293 0.50 4.15 -7.14
CA ALA A 293 -0.40 5.25 -7.51
C ALA A 293 0.41 6.54 -7.72
N ILE A 294 1.07 6.66 -8.87
CA ILE A 294 2.04 7.74 -9.17
C ILE A 294 1.80 8.40 -10.53
N ASP A 295 0.61 8.24 -11.11
CA ASP A 295 0.31 8.77 -12.45
C ASP A 295 0.25 10.30 -12.47
N HIS A 296 -0.11 10.95 -11.36
CA HIS A 296 -0.03 12.41 -11.20
C HIS A 296 1.41 12.94 -11.27
N LEU A 297 2.43 12.10 -11.11
CA LEU A 297 3.84 12.48 -11.28
C LEU A 297 4.33 12.33 -12.73
N ALA A 298 3.50 11.82 -13.65
CA ALA A 298 3.89 11.62 -15.04
C ALA A 298 4.44 12.89 -15.74
N PRO A 299 3.91 14.11 -15.50
CA PRO A 299 4.45 15.31 -16.14
C PRO A 299 5.91 15.62 -15.79
N LEU A 300 6.39 15.19 -14.62
CA LEU A 300 7.80 15.36 -14.19
C LEU A 300 8.76 14.37 -14.87
N ARG A 301 8.26 13.39 -15.65
CA ARG A 301 9.07 12.43 -16.42
C ARG A 301 10.14 11.68 -15.58
N LEU A 302 9.77 11.33 -14.35
CA LEU A 302 10.65 10.66 -13.37
C LEU A 302 10.88 9.16 -13.64
N ARG A 303 10.09 8.54 -14.53
CA ARG A 303 10.17 7.10 -14.79
C ARG A 303 11.42 6.75 -15.62
N GLU A 304 12.08 5.68 -15.21
CA GLU A 304 13.18 5.06 -15.95
C GLU A 304 12.65 4.11 -17.03
N GLN A 305 13.53 3.67 -17.94
CA GLN A 305 13.19 2.69 -18.98
C GLN A 305 12.62 1.38 -18.40
N GLY A 306 13.04 1.01 -17.18
CA GLY A 306 12.53 -0.14 -16.43
C GLY A 306 11.08 0.01 -15.94
N GLY A 307 10.48 1.20 -16.05
CA GLY A 307 9.10 1.50 -15.64
C GLY A 307 8.93 1.89 -14.17
N GLY A 308 10.00 1.85 -13.35
CA GLY A 308 10.03 2.40 -12.00
C GLY A 308 10.53 3.85 -11.96
N ILE A 309 10.53 4.46 -10.77
CA ILE A 309 11.24 5.71 -10.50
C ILE A 309 12.49 5.33 -9.68
N ALA A 310 13.67 5.70 -10.16
CA ALA A 310 14.91 5.48 -9.41
C ALA A 310 14.96 6.41 -8.19
N VAL A 311 15.32 5.86 -7.03
CA VAL A 311 15.42 6.61 -5.78
C VAL A 311 16.75 6.35 -5.06
N GLU A 312 17.27 7.39 -4.44
CA GLU A 312 18.36 7.34 -3.45
C GLU A 312 17.78 7.69 -2.09
N GLY A 313 17.79 6.76 -1.14
CA GLY A 313 17.03 6.92 0.10
C GLY A 313 15.55 7.05 -0.21
N THR A 314 14.99 8.24 0.01
CA THR A 314 13.60 8.54 -0.39
C THR A 314 13.49 9.42 -1.63
N ARG A 315 14.59 10.06 -2.05
CA ARG A 315 14.64 11.09 -3.07
C ARG A 315 14.67 10.50 -4.47
N ALA A 316 13.87 11.01 -5.39
CA ALA A 316 13.93 10.64 -6.80
C ALA A 316 15.25 11.14 -7.42
N VAL A 317 15.96 10.27 -8.15
CA VAL A 317 17.27 10.59 -8.74
C VAL A 317 17.18 11.73 -9.75
N ARG A 318 16.08 11.79 -10.52
CA ARG A 318 15.87 12.79 -11.57
C ARG A 318 15.39 14.14 -11.06
N ASP A 319 14.81 14.19 -9.85
CA ASP A 319 14.32 15.44 -9.25
C ASP A 319 14.45 15.37 -7.73
N PRO A 320 15.45 16.06 -7.13
CA PRO A 320 15.69 16.01 -5.70
C PRO A 320 14.57 16.63 -4.86
N ARG A 321 13.63 17.37 -5.47
CA ARG A 321 12.46 17.93 -4.79
C ARG A 321 11.34 16.90 -4.60
N VAL A 322 11.49 15.67 -5.08
CA VAL A 322 10.44 14.64 -5.00
C VAL A 322 10.93 13.47 -4.15
N HIS A 323 10.27 13.26 -3.01
CA HIS A 323 10.47 12.10 -2.15
C HIS A 323 9.34 11.09 -2.33
N LEU A 324 9.67 9.81 -2.43
CA LEU A 324 8.73 8.69 -2.53
C LEU A 324 8.77 7.88 -1.24
N VAL A 325 7.69 7.91 -0.47
CA VAL A 325 7.58 7.28 0.85
C VAL A 325 6.39 6.33 0.88
N GLY A 326 6.55 5.14 1.48
CA GLY A 326 5.46 4.16 1.56
C GLY A 326 5.36 3.22 0.37
N TYR A 327 6.40 3.16 -0.48
CA TYR A 327 6.50 2.25 -1.61
C TYR A 327 7.57 1.18 -1.36
N GLY A 328 7.36 -0.01 -1.93
CA GLY A 328 8.36 -1.08 -1.95
C GLY A 328 9.01 -1.33 -0.58
N PRO A 329 10.31 -0.99 -0.41
CA PRO A 329 11.03 -1.25 0.84
C PRO A 329 10.47 -0.49 2.05
N SER A 330 9.75 0.61 1.83
CA SER A 330 9.13 1.43 2.89
C SER A 330 7.61 1.21 3.01
N ALA A 331 7.03 0.21 2.34
CA ALA A 331 5.57 0.01 2.32
C ALA A 331 4.97 -0.46 3.67
N SER A 332 5.78 -1.03 4.56
CA SER A 332 5.35 -1.38 5.92
C SER A 332 5.30 -0.16 6.84
N THR A 333 4.55 -0.21 7.94
CA THR A 333 4.46 0.93 8.87
C THR A 333 5.81 1.31 9.48
N VAL A 334 6.63 0.31 9.85
CA VAL A 334 8.00 0.53 10.36
C VAL A 334 8.91 1.15 9.28
N GLY A 335 8.85 0.63 8.06
CA GLY A 335 9.62 1.15 6.93
C GLY A 335 9.20 2.57 6.56
N ALA A 336 7.89 2.84 6.57
CA ALA A 336 7.30 4.14 6.32
C ALA A 336 7.75 5.18 7.37
N ASN A 337 7.84 4.81 8.65
CA ASN A 337 8.35 5.70 9.69
C ASN A 337 9.82 6.06 9.49
N ARG A 338 10.66 5.06 9.18
CA ARG A 338 12.07 5.30 8.87
C ARG A 338 12.23 6.21 7.65
N ALA A 339 11.50 5.92 6.58
CA ALA A 339 11.55 6.69 5.34
C ALA A 339 10.99 8.11 5.52
N GLY A 340 9.88 8.29 6.23
CA GLY A 340 9.34 9.63 6.54
C GLY A 340 10.32 10.49 7.32
N ARG A 341 11.04 9.90 8.29
CA ARG A 341 12.09 10.61 9.02
C ARG A 341 13.29 10.98 8.15
N ALA A 342 13.72 10.06 7.28
CA ALA A 342 14.82 10.30 6.35
C ALA A 342 14.47 11.40 5.35
N ALA A 343 13.28 11.35 4.76
CA ALA A 343 12.77 12.38 3.85
C ALA A 343 12.80 13.77 4.50
N VAL A 344 12.32 13.91 5.74
CA VAL A 344 12.31 15.21 6.42
C VAL A 344 13.72 15.74 6.70
N ARG A 345 14.68 14.88 7.03
CA ARG A 345 16.09 15.29 7.17
C ARG A 345 16.67 15.81 5.86
N GLU A 346 16.48 15.04 4.78
CA GLU A 346 16.91 15.43 3.43
C GLU A 346 16.24 16.74 2.97
N ILE A 347 14.96 16.95 3.33
CA ILE A 347 14.23 18.19 3.08
C ILE A 347 14.85 19.37 3.83
N GLN A 348 15.17 19.22 5.11
CA GLN A 348 15.81 20.30 5.88
C GLN A 348 17.17 20.68 5.29
N GLU A 349 17.97 19.70 4.88
CA GLU A 349 19.24 19.91 4.19
C GLU A 349 19.03 20.66 2.87
N LEU A 350 18.05 20.25 2.06
CA LEU A 350 17.72 20.89 0.78
C LEU A 350 17.22 22.33 0.95
N LEU A 351 16.46 22.61 2.01
CA LEU A 351 15.88 23.93 2.25
C LEU A 351 16.75 24.85 3.09
N GLY A 352 17.89 24.35 3.61
CA GLY A 352 18.84 25.10 4.43
C GLY A 352 18.36 25.39 5.87
N ALA A 353 17.47 24.56 6.42
CA ALA A 353 16.90 24.77 7.76
C ALA A 353 17.64 23.95 8.84
N PRO A 354 18.08 24.54 9.97
CA PRO A 354 18.72 23.80 11.05
C PRO A 354 17.74 22.85 11.77
N TYR A 355 18.22 21.67 12.18
CA TYR A 355 17.46 20.69 12.97
C TYR A 355 17.36 21.16 14.43
N ASP A 356 16.25 21.79 14.80
CA ASP A 356 15.97 22.12 16.20
C ASP A 356 15.16 21.00 16.87
N SER A 357 15.79 20.28 17.80
CA SER A 357 15.21 19.08 18.42
C SER A 357 14.34 19.37 19.66
N GLN A 358 13.95 20.62 19.89
CA GLN A 358 13.28 21.04 21.14
C GLN A 358 11.75 20.80 21.20
N TRP A 359 11.17 20.06 20.26
CA TRP A 359 9.74 19.73 20.37
C TRP A 359 9.48 18.69 21.48
N SER A 360 8.80 19.14 22.55
CA SER A 360 8.28 18.31 23.63
C SER A 360 6.74 18.33 23.55
N PRO A 361 6.05 17.19 23.37
CA PRO A 361 4.61 17.16 23.50
C PRO A 361 4.28 17.36 24.99
N GLU A 362 3.67 18.49 25.34
CA GLU A 362 3.02 18.60 26.65
C GLU A 362 2.07 17.42 26.82
N LYS A 363 2.17 16.79 28.00
CA LYS A 363 1.43 15.59 28.38
C LYS A 363 -0.05 15.78 28.04
N VAL A 364 -0.52 15.09 27.02
CA VAL A 364 -1.96 14.87 26.82
C VAL A 364 -2.41 14.01 27.99
N ALA A 365 -2.95 14.67 29.02
CA ALA A 365 -3.64 14.02 30.11
C ALA A 365 -4.82 13.26 29.50
N VAL A 366 -4.69 11.94 29.43
CA VAL A 366 -5.85 11.05 29.26
C VAL A 366 -6.54 11.06 30.62
N GLY A 367 -7.60 11.87 30.72
CA GLY A 367 -8.53 11.81 31.84
C GLY A 367 -9.18 10.44 31.90
N HIS A 368 -9.33 9.96 33.13
CA HIS A 368 -9.76 8.63 33.57
C HIS A 368 -11.04 8.08 32.92
#